data_AF-A0A259DAX1-F1
#
_entry.id   AF-A0A259DAX1-F1
#
_cell.length_a   1.000
_cell.length_b   1.000
_cell.length_c   1.000
_cell.angle_alpha   90.00
_cell.angle_beta   90.00
_cell.angle_gamma   90.00
#
_symmetry.space_group_name_H-M   'P 1'
#
loop_
_entity.id
_entity.type
_entity.pdbx_description
1 polymer ?
#
loop_
_entity_poly.entity_id
_entity_poly.type
_entity_poly.pdbx_seq_one_letter_code
_entity_poly.pdbx_strand_id
1 'polypeptide(L)'
;MSWLENKLQYRGQFSLGVRSSSVEPEINLIPFIDVLLVVLIFLMISTTFTRYQELAITLPTANGAASQSEVKQIHIAVSRDGRFAING
;
A
#
# COMPACT_ATOMS: atom_id res chain seq x y z
N MET A 1 -53.25 19.06 72.42
CA MET A 1 -51.83 18.66 72.57
C MET A 1 -51.32 18.19 71.21
N SER A 2 -51.02 19.13 70.31
CA SER A 2 -50.74 18.87 68.87
C SER A 2 -49.28 19.20 68.47
N TRP A 3 -48.32 19.02 69.38
CA TRP A 3 -46.96 19.54 69.19
C TRP A 3 -45.86 18.48 69.17
N LEU A 4 -46.19 17.20 68.97
CA LEU A 4 -45.18 16.13 68.99
C LEU A 4 -45.16 15.24 67.74
N GLU A 5 -45.64 15.73 66.59
CA GLU A 5 -45.54 14.95 65.33
C GLU A 5 -45.07 15.77 64.14
N ASN A 6 -44.21 16.75 64.40
CA ASN A 6 -43.38 17.36 63.36
C ASN A 6 -41.94 17.42 63.85
N LYS A 7 -41.23 16.30 63.79
CA LYS A 7 -39.77 16.29 63.84
C LYS A 7 -39.21 15.88 62.49
N LEU A 8 -38.81 16.92 61.75
CA LEU A 8 -37.53 17.00 61.05
C LEU A 8 -37.36 15.94 59.93
N GLN A 9 -37.61 16.24 58.66
CA GLN A 9 -36.81 17.19 57.87
C GLN A 9 -35.34 17.32 58.33
N TYR A 10 -34.63 16.19 58.32
CA TYR A 10 -33.17 16.08 58.20
C TYR A 10 -32.93 14.73 57.51
N ARG A 11 -32.28 14.60 56.37
CA ARG A 11 -30.95 15.08 56.02
C ARG A 11 -30.74 14.84 54.53
N GLY A 12 -30.12 15.81 53.88
CA GLY A 12 -29.12 15.59 52.83
C GLY A 12 -29.51 14.64 51.70
N GLN A 13 -29.91 15.24 50.60
CA GLN A 13 -29.85 14.66 49.27
C GLN A 13 -28.42 14.15 49.00
N PHE A 14 -28.15 12.88 49.31
CA PHE A 14 -26.91 12.22 48.92
C PHE A 14 -27.03 11.83 47.45
N SER A 15 -26.73 12.79 46.58
CA SER A 15 -26.24 12.47 45.25
C SER A 15 -24.88 11.81 45.42
N LEU A 16 -24.87 10.48 45.42
CA LEU A 16 -23.66 9.69 45.19
C LEU A 16 -23.25 9.96 43.75
N GLY A 17 -22.53 11.06 43.55
CA GLY A 17 -21.76 11.29 42.34
C GLY A 17 -20.78 10.14 42.20
N VAL A 18 -21.13 9.16 41.38
CA VAL A 18 -20.20 8.16 40.88
C VAL A 18 -19.13 8.96 40.16
N ARG A 19 -17.98 9.15 40.80
CA ARG A 19 -16.79 9.62 40.10
C ARG A 19 -16.48 8.53 39.09
N SER A 20 -16.83 8.77 37.83
CA SER A 20 -16.26 8.04 36.71
C SER A 20 -14.76 8.31 36.78
N SER A 21 -13.99 7.37 37.33
CA SER A 21 -12.58 7.27 37.00
C SER A 21 -12.52 7.24 35.48
N SER A 22 -11.85 8.22 34.87
CA SER A 22 -11.54 8.19 33.45
C SER A 22 -10.71 6.93 33.22
N VAL A 23 -11.36 5.87 32.76
CA VAL A 23 -10.66 4.69 32.27
C VAL A 23 -9.93 5.19 31.04
N GLU A 24 -8.61 5.24 31.13
CA GLU A 24 -7.76 5.56 30.00
C GLU A 24 -8.15 4.60 28.86
N PRO A 25 -8.48 5.09 27.65
CA PRO A 25 -8.97 4.21 26.59
C PRO A 25 -7.88 3.23 26.17
N GLU A 26 -8.18 1.94 26.24
CA GLU A 26 -7.31 0.88 25.73
C GLU A 26 -7.36 0.81 24.20
N ILE A 27 -6.20 0.75 23.55
CA ILE A 27 -6.13 0.60 22.09
C ILE A 27 -6.38 -0.87 21.74
N ASN A 28 -7.41 -1.11 20.92
CA ASN A 28 -7.68 -2.43 20.37
C ASN A 28 -6.74 -2.72 19.18
N LEU A 29 -5.86 -3.70 19.34
CA LEU A 29 -4.90 -4.09 18.29
C LEU A 29 -5.58 -4.78 17.11
N ILE A 30 -6.68 -5.51 17.34
CA ILE A 30 -7.35 -6.29 16.29
C ILE A 30 -7.88 -5.39 15.15
N PRO A 31 -8.66 -4.33 15.41
CA PRO A 31 -9.07 -3.38 14.36
C PRO A 31 -7.90 -2.63 13.72
N PHE A 32 -6.82 -2.39 14.47
CA PHE A 32 -5.65 -1.67 13.94
C PHE A 32 -4.86 -2.51 12.95
N ILE A 33 -4.68 -3.80 13.24
CA ILE A 33 -4.03 -4.75 12.33
C ILE A 33 -4.78 -4.82 11.00
N ASP A 34 -6.12 -4.88 11.03
CA ASP A 34 -6.94 -4.92 9.82
C ASP A 34 -6.67 -3.72 8.90
N VAL A 35 -6.67 -2.50 9.44
CA VAL A 35 -6.36 -1.28 8.69
C VAL A 35 -4.94 -1.30 8.13
N LEU A 36 -3.95 -1.72 8.93
CA LEU A 36 -2.55 -1.80 8.47
C LEU A 36 -2.38 -2.81 7.34
N LEU A 37 -3.00 -3.99 7.44
CA LEU A 37 -2.94 -5.01 6.40
C LEU A 37 -3.58 -4.54 5.10
N VAL A 38 -4.74 -3.86 5.18
CA VAL A 38 -5.38 -3.25 4.00
C VAL A 38 -4.46 -2.23 3.34
N VAL A 39 -3.80 -1.36 4.12
CA VAL A 39 -2.83 -0.38 3.59
C VAL A 39 -1.64 -1.09 2.94
N LEU A 40 -1.09 -2.13 3.55
CA LEU A 40 0.03 -2.88 3.01
C LEU A 40 -0.32 -3.62 1.71
N ILE A 41 -1.49 -4.24 1.62
CA ILE A 41 -1.96 -4.90 0.41
C ILE A 41 -2.17 -3.87 -0.71
N PHE A 42 -2.84 -2.75 -0.42
CA PHE A 42 -3.01 -1.67 -1.40
C PHE A 42 -1.68 -1.14 -1.89
N LEU A 43 -0.72 -0.94 -0.97
CA LEU A 43 0.63 -0.52 -1.32
C LEU A 43 1.29 -1.55 -2.24
N MET A 44 1.31 -2.83 -1.88
CA MET A 44 1.91 -3.89 -2.72
C MET A 44 1.26 -4.00 -4.10
N ILE A 45 -0.07 -3.90 -4.19
CA ILE A 45 -0.77 -3.93 -5.49
C ILE A 45 -0.48 -2.66 -6.31
N SER A 46 -0.37 -1.50 -5.65
CA SER A 46 -0.08 -0.22 -6.32
C SER A 46 1.38 -0.08 -6.73
N THR A 47 2.29 -0.89 -6.18
CA THR A 47 3.68 -0.94 -6.66
C THR A 47 3.73 -1.63 -8.02
N THR A 48 4.22 -0.92 -9.04
CA THR A 48 4.52 -1.51 -10.35
C THR A 48 5.92 -2.13 -10.35
N PHE A 49 6.06 -3.34 -10.93
CA PHE A 49 7.36 -3.95 -11.19
C PHE A 49 7.83 -3.59 -12.60
N THR A 50 8.67 -2.57 -12.71
CA THR A 50 9.23 -2.17 -14.01
C THR A 50 10.29 -3.19 -14.45
N ARG A 51 9.92 -4.10 -15.35
CA ARG A 51 10.88 -4.99 -16.04
C ARG A 51 11.56 -4.22 -17.16
N TYR A 52 12.76 -3.70 -16.91
CA TYR A 52 13.60 -3.18 -17.97
C TYR A 52 14.04 -4.33 -18.88
N GLN A 53 13.53 -4.35 -20.11
CA GLN A 53 14.05 -5.22 -21.17
C GLN A 53 15.34 -4.57 -21.70
N GLU A 54 16.45 -4.74 -20.97
CA GLU A 54 17.74 -4.31 -21.50
C GLU A 54 18.17 -5.28 -22.61
N LEU A 55 18.24 -4.77 -23.85
CA LEU A 55 18.94 -5.47 -24.92
C LEU A 55 20.44 -5.30 -24.66
N ALA A 56 21.13 -6.37 -24.30
CA ALA A 56 22.58 -6.36 -24.17
C ALA A 56 23.22 -6.15 -25.54
N ILE A 57 23.55 -4.91 -25.87
CA ILE A 57 24.26 -4.56 -27.11
C ILE A 57 25.75 -4.42 -26.80
N THR A 58 26.55 -5.34 -27.32
CA THR A 58 28.00 -5.17 -27.37
C THR A 58 28.35 -4.42 -28.65
N LEU A 59 28.83 -3.18 -28.54
CA LEU A 59 29.33 -2.43 -29.69
C LEU A 59 30.67 -3.03 -30.14
N PRO A 60 30.79 -3.54 -31.37
CA PRO A 60 32.07 -4.04 -31.88
C PRO A 60 33.02 -2.87 -32.12
N THR A 61 34.29 -3.03 -31.74
CA THR A 61 35.37 -2.12 -32.13
C THR A 61 35.92 -2.53 -33.50
N ALA A 62 35.97 -1.60 -34.46
CA ALA A 62 36.47 -1.90 -35.80
C ALA A 62 38.00 -2.09 -35.79
N ASN A 63 38.46 -3.35 -35.92
CA ASN A 63 39.86 -3.63 -36.23
C ASN A 63 40.01 -3.62 -37.76
N GLY A 64 40.83 -2.73 -38.29
CA GLY A 64 40.98 -2.50 -39.72
C GLY A 64 41.56 -3.70 -40.48
N ALA A 65 40.68 -4.55 -41.00
CA ALA A 65 40.92 -5.36 -42.18
C ALA A 65 39.57 -5.56 -42.88
N ALA A 66 39.44 -5.00 -44.09
CA ALA A 66 38.23 -5.12 -44.89
C ALA A 66 38.11 -6.56 -45.41
N SER A 67 37.37 -7.41 -44.69
CA SER A 67 36.91 -8.68 -45.26
C SER A 67 35.72 -8.40 -46.17
N GLN A 68 35.98 -8.36 -47.47
CA GLN A 68 34.96 -8.48 -48.51
C GLN A 68 34.36 -9.88 -48.44
N SER A 69 33.32 -10.04 -47.63
CA SER A 69 32.33 -11.08 -47.81
C SER A 69 31.02 -10.35 -48.07
N GLU A 70 30.33 -10.68 -49.16
CA GLU A 70 28.94 -10.25 -49.34
C GLU A 70 28.14 -10.78 -48.16
N VAL A 71 27.96 -9.93 -47.14
CA VAL A 71 27.09 -10.24 -46.01
C VAL A 71 25.70 -10.33 -46.61
N LYS A 72 25.13 -11.54 -46.63
CA LYS A 72 23.75 -11.76 -47.05
C LYS A 72 22.85 -10.96 -46.11
N GLN A 73 22.40 -9.80 -46.56
CA GLN A 73 21.53 -8.92 -45.78
C GLN A 73 20.16 -9.56 -45.65
N ILE A 74 19.65 -9.62 -44.41
CA ILE A 74 18.31 -10.09 -44.10
C ILE A 74 17.56 -8.90 -43.48
N HIS A 75 16.43 -8.52 -44.08
CA HIS A 75 15.59 -7.45 -43.56
C HIS A 75 14.50 -8.06 -42.70
N ILE A 76 14.39 -7.63 -41.44
CA ILE A 76 13.36 -8.09 -40.51
C ILE A 76 12.49 -6.88 -40.13
N ALA A 77 11.21 -6.93 -40.48
CA ALA A 77 10.22 -5.95 -40.04
C ALA A 77 9.48 -6.49 -38.81
N VAL A 78 9.30 -5.64 -37.79
CA VAL A 78 8.56 -5.95 -36.57
C VAL A 78 7.38 -4.99 -36.46
N SER A 79 6.17 -5.54 -36.46
CA SER A 79 4.94 -4.77 -36.28
C SER A 79 4.62 -4.55 -34.80
N ARG A 80 3.84 -3.52 -34.49
CA ARG A 80 3.43 -3.17 -33.10
C ARG A 80 2.70 -4.31 -32.37
N ASP A 81 2.03 -5.18 -33.13
CA ASP A 81 1.35 -6.36 -32.61
C ASP A 81 2.26 -7.60 -32.51
N GLY A 82 3.57 -7.45 -32.67
CA GLY A 82 4.56 -8.51 -32.50
C GLY A 82 4.69 -9.46 -33.69
N ARG A 83 4.09 -9.12 -34.84
CA ARG A 83 4.30 -9.87 -36.09
C ARG A 83 5.67 -9.57 -36.70
N PHE A 84 6.31 -10.60 -37.23
CA PHE A 84 7.60 -10.52 -37.91
C PHE A 84 7.44 -10.80 -39.40
N ALA A 85 8.14 -10.04 -40.23
CA ALA A 85 8.18 -10.22 -41.66
C ALA A 85 9.63 -10.19 -42.15
N ILE A 86 9.98 -11.06 -43.10
CA ILE A 86 11.35 -11.23 -43.61
C ILE A 86 11.35 -10.78 -45.07
N ASN A 87 12.16 -9.78 -45.39
CA ASN A 87 12.29 -9.18 -46.72
C ASN A 87 11.01 -8.49 -47.24
N GLY A 88 10.21 -7.91 -46.35
CA GLY A 88 8.91 -7.29 -46.65
C GLY A 88 7.78 -8.13 -46.10
#